data_AF-H3DPZ0-F1
#
_entry.id   AF-H3DPZ0-F1
#
_cell.length_a   1.000
_cell.length_b   1.000
_cell.length_c   1.000
_cell.angle_alpha   90.00
_cell.angle_beta   90.00
_cell.angle_gamma   90.00
#
_symmetry.space_group_name_H-M   'P 1'
#
loop_
_entity.id
_entity.type
_entity.pdbx_description
1 polymer ?
#
loop_
_entity_poly.entity_id
_entity_poly.type
_entity_poly.pdbx_seq_one_letter_code
_entity_poly.pdbx_strand_id
1 'polypeptide(L)'
;STAERLFRFKQSLDALGLSSVRVLTTARGQQVLSAYQKELFTHVYSFEYQVSPADGSGCPSCADSAPDSPEDGQEAEQVCALLRTLPALKGDLRVLRSALIPDCFGHGFSTRAGGVSYLPTLSALNLFSSQRRRDPRAVVQENRRRLALHAGFHPRPLRLVKVDHGRDVWVLGTAEPHRYDAMVTDRAGVVLAAPGADCMPILLADPRSKVIAVAHAGWKGTLLGIAMATVATMVTEFGCHVTNVVVVVGPSVGVCCFKLARDRALDFSRIHPDCVPDPESSTPHVNIRLANSRVLLERGGVLPENIHDDTVTDRPGVTPCTCCQAQDFFSHVRDGADFGTQLGFLWIRD
;
A
#
# COMPACT_ATOMS: atom_id res chain seq x y z
N SER A 1 -5.38 28.66 -6.59
CA SER A 1 -6.71 28.21 -7.08
C SER A 1 -7.64 27.83 -5.92
N THR A 2 -8.91 27.46 -6.17
CA THR A 2 -9.81 26.92 -5.13
C THR A 2 -9.26 25.66 -4.49
N ALA A 3 -8.74 24.72 -5.31
CA ALA A 3 -8.06 23.52 -4.84
C ALA A 3 -6.94 23.83 -3.85
N GLU A 4 -6.11 24.83 -4.15
CA GLU A 4 -4.97 25.23 -3.31
C GLU A 4 -5.42 25.78 -1.95
N ARG A 5 -6.44 26.64 -1.94
CA ARG A 5 -7.01 27.19 -0.69
C ARG A 5 -7.60 26.10 0.18
N LEU A 6 -8.34 25.15 -0.40
CA LEU A 6 -8.94 24.03 0.34
C LEU A 6 -7.89 23.02 0.82
N PHE A 7 -6.85 22.78 0.04
CA PHE A 7 -5.73 21.93 0.46
C PHE A 7 -4.99 22.55 1.65
N ARG A 8 -4.68 23.87 1.60
CA ARG A 8 -4.11 24.59 2.75
C ARG A 8 -5.03 24.59 3.96
N PHE A 9 -6.32 24.81 3.75
CA PHE A 9 -7.33 24.74 4.82
C PHE A 9 -7.32 23.38 5.50
N LYS A 10 -7.29 22.28 4.73
CA LYS A 10 -7.14 20.94 5.28
C LYS A 10 -5.85 20.76 6.08
N GLN A 11 -4.72 21.23 5.56
CA GLN A 11 -3.44 21.17 6.28
C GLN A 11 -3.52 21.89 7.63
N SER A 12 -4.19 23.04 7.69
CA SER A 12 -4.43 23.76 8.95
C SER A 12 -5.31 22.96 9.92
N LEU A 13 -6.39 22.33 9.44
CA LEU A 13 -7.22 21.46 10.28
C LEU A 13 -6.42 20.29 10.86
N ASP A 14 -5.58 19.66 10.04
CA ASP A 14 -4.75 18.54 10.47
C ASP A 14 -3.70 18.94 11.49
N ALA A 15 -3.06 20.10 11.31
CA ALA A 15 -2.10 20.63 12.27
C ALA A 15 -2.76 20.96 13.63
N LEU A 16 -4.04 21.36 13.62
CA LEU A 16 -4.83 21.64 14.82
C LEU A 16 -5.52 20.39 15.41
N GLY A 17 -5.39 19.22 14.76
CA GLY A 17 -6.08 18.00 15.18
C GLY A 17 -7.61 18.05 14.99
N LEU A 18 -8.14 19.02 14.25
CA LEU A 18 -9.56 19.23 14.05
C LEU A 18 -10.12 18.29 12.98
N SER A 19 -11.41 17.97 13.10
CA SER A 19 -12.16 17.16 12.13
C SER A 19 -13.57 17.69 11.86
N SER A 20 -14.14 18.49 12.75
CA SER A 20 -15.45 19.09 12.57
C SER A 20 -15.32 20.51 12.03
N VAL A 21 -16.06 20.81 10.96
CA VAL A 21 -16.05 22.12 10.29
C VAL A 21 -17.48 22.60 10.12
N ARG A 22 -17.76 23.83 10.55
CA ARG A 22 -19.01 24.53 10.21
C ARG A 22 -18.75 25.50 9.06
N VAL A 23 -19.60 25.47 8.05
CA VAL A 23 -19.46 26.28 6.83
C VAL A 23 -20.70 27.14 6.63
N LEU A 24 -20.51 28.45 6.59
CA LEU A 24 -21.52 29.42 6.19
C LEU A 24 -21.33 29.72 4.69
N THR A 25 -22.33 29.45 3.86
CA THR A 25 -22.20 29.60 2.40
C THR A 25 -23.55 29.80 1.71
N THR A 26 -23.53 30.16 0.41
CA THR A 26 -24.70 30.05 -0.48
C THR A 26 -24.88 28.61 -0.97
N ALA A 27 -26.04 28.29 -1.54
CA ALA A 27 -26.33 26.97 -2.11
C ALA A 27 -25.32 26.57 -3.22
N ARG A 28 -24.96 27.52 -4.09
CA ARG A 28 -23.91 27.32 -5.10
C ARG A 28 -22.56 27.02 -4.46
N GLY A 29 -22.19 27.76 -3.41
CA GLY A 29 -20.94 27.51 -2.69
C GLY A 29 -20.90 26.12 -2.02
N GLN A 30 -22.02 25.65 -1.48
CA GLN A 30 -22.11 24.28 -0.95
C GLN A 30 -21.86 23.22 -2.03
N GLN A 31 -22.44 23.38 -3.23
CA GLN A 31 -22.24 22.45 -4.35
C GLN A 31 -20.75 22.37 -4.74
N VAL A 32 -20.11 23.52 -4.95
CA VAL A 32 -18.68 23.59 -5.31
C VAL A 32 -17.80 22.98 -4.22
N LEU A 33 -18.00 23.36 -2.95
CA LEU A 33 -17.22 22.82 -1.83
C LEU A 33 -17.38 21.31 -1.67
N SER A 34 -18.58 20.78 -1.90
CA SER A 34 -18.85 19.34 -1.81
C SER A 34 -18.07 18.53 -2.84
N ALA A 35 -17.82 19.09 -4.04
CA ALA A 35 -17.00 18.42 -5.06
C ALA A 35 -15.54 18.30 -4.62
N TYR A 36 -14.93 19.39 -4.16
CA TYR A 36 -13.56 19.35 -3.62
C TYR A 36 -13.43 18.50 -2.36
N GLN A 37 -14.47 18.45 -1.52
CA GLN A 37 -14.48 17.62 -0.32
C GLN A 37 -14.30 16.14 -0.62
N LYS A 38 -14.95 15.64 -1.67
CA LYS A 38 -14.80 14.24 -2.10
C LYS A 38 -13.37 13.87 -2.49
N GLU A 39 -12.60 14.85 -2.96
CA GLU A 39 -11.21 14.65 -3.39
C GLU A 39 -10.21 14.83 -2.25
N LEU A 40 -10.41 15.86 -1.43
CA LEU A 40 -9.44 16.32 -0.43
C LEU A 40 -9.72 15.84 1.00
N PHE A 41 -10.91 15.35 1.32
CA PHE A 41 -11.29 14.96 2.68
C PHE A 41 -11.78 13.52 2.73
N THR A 42 -11.62 12.89 3.89
CA THR A 42 -12.11 11.53 4.16
C THR A 42 -13.26 11.58 5.17
N HIS A 43 -13.84 10.43 5.53
CA HIS A 43 -14.93 10.36 6.52
C HIS A 43 -14.47 10.68 7.95
N VAL A 44 -13.16 10.93 8.15
CA VAL A 44 -12.65 11.47 9.41
C VAL A 44 -13.21 12.87 9.67
N TYR A 45 -13.53 13.63 8.62
CA TYR A 45 -14.02 15.00 8.74
C TYR A 45 -15.53 15.06 8.62
N SER A 46 -16.16 15.93 9.41
CA SER A 46 -17.57 16.26 9.33
C SER A 46 -17.75 17.73 8.94
N PHE A 47 -18.69 17.98 8.02
CA PHE A 47 -19.01 19.32 7.54
C PHE A 47 -20.48 19.62 7.83
N GLU A 48 -20.72 20.64 8.66
CA GLU A 48 -22.04 21.19 8.94
C GLU A 48 -22.23 22.46 8.12
N TYR A 49 -23.16 22.44 7.16
CA TYR A 49 -23.44 23.58 6.30
C TYR A 49 -24.64 24.38 6.82
N GLN A 50 -24.46 25.69 6.95
CA GLN A 50 -25.55 26.64 7.13
C GLN A 50 -25.64 27.47 5.86
N VAL A 51 -26.69 27.21 5.09
CA VAL A 51 -26.91 27.85 3.80
C VAL A 51 -27.78 29.08 4.01
N SER A 52 -27.21 30.26 3.74
CA SER A 52 -28.01 31.47 3.68
C SER A 52 -28.88 31.43 2.41
N PRO A 53 -30.20 31.71 2.51
CA PRO A 53 -30.99 32.06 1.34
C PRO A 53 -30.26 33.21 0.64
N ALA A 54 -30.23 33.21 -0.69
CA ALA A 54 -29.74 34.37 -1.41
C ALA A 54 -30.68 35.55 -1.11
N ASP A 55 -30.37 36.35 -0.09
CA ASP A 55 -31.02 37.63 0.08
C ASP A 55 -30.64 38.49 -1.12
N GLY A 56 -31.65 39.09 -1.75
CA GLY A 56 -31.53 40.05 -2.85
C GLY A 56 -30.85 41.37 -2.44
N SER A 57 -29.80 41.31 -1.62
CA SER A 57 -28.93 42.41 -1.24
C SER A 57 -27.49 42.01 -1.53
N GLY A 58 -27.15 42.01 -2.82
CA GLY A 58 -25.76 41.93 -3.24
C GLY A 58 -24.94 43.02 -2.56
N CYS A 59 -23.86 42.64 -1.88
CA CYS A 59 -22.83 43.57 -1.46
C CYS A 59 -22.26 44.22 -2.74
N PRO A 60 -22.43 45.53 -2.95
CA PRO A 60 -22.07 46.16 -4.24
C PRO A 60 -20.56 46.17 -4.50
N SER A 61 -19.72 45.85 -3.51
CA SER A 61 -18.26 45.77 -3.68
C SER A 61 -17.74 44.38 -4.06
N CYS A 62 -18.60 43.36 -4.11
CA CYS A 62 -18.18 41.97 -4.37
C CYS A 62 -18.44 41.50 -5.81
N ALA A 63 -18.94 42.39 -6.69
CA ALA A 63 -19.38 42.03 -8.04
C ALA A 63 -18.25 41.63 -9.01
N ASP A 64 -16.99 42.03 -8.75
CA ASP A 64 -15.90 41.91 -9.74
C ASP A 64 -14.70 41.06 -9.27
N SER A 65 -14.92 39.96 -8.56
CA SER A 65 -13.85 39.00 -8.27
C SER A 65 -14.35 37.56 -8.03
N ALA A 66 -15.23 37.06 -8.89
CA ALA A 66 -15.47 35.61 -8.96
C ALA A 66 -14.64 35.05 -10.12
N PRO A 67 -13.58 34.27 -9.86
CA PRO A 67 -12.94 33.54 -10.95
C PRO A 67 -13.95 32.54 -11.51
N ASP A 68 -13.99 32.45 -12.84
CA ASP A 68 -14.83 31.53 -13.61
C ASP A 68 -14.96 30.18 -12.90
N SER A 69 -16.20 29.84 -12.55
CA SER A 69 -16.49 28.56 -11.91
C SER A 69 -16.22 27.45 -12.92
N PRO A 70 -15.47 26.41 -12.53
CA PRO A 70 -15.30 25.24 -13.38
C PRO A 70 -16.65 24.63 -13.77
N GLU A 71 -16.76 24.18 -15.01
CA GLU A 71 -17.85 23.28 -15.42
C GLU A 71 -17.81 22.01 -14.54
N ASP A 72 -18.98 21.43 -14.24
CA ASP A 72 -19.12 20.23 -13.42
C ASP A 72 -18.09 19.15 -13.83
N GLY A 73 -17.18 18.79 -12.92
CA GLY A 73 -16.20 17.72 -13.12
C GLY A 73 -14.74 18.17 -13.28
N GLN A 74 -14.44 19.46 -13.35
CA GLN A 74 -13.04 19.94 -13.40
C GLN A 74 -12.36 19.95 -12.03
N GLU A 75 -13.06 19.81 -10.89
CA GLU A 75 -12.47 19.91 -9.54
C GLU A 75 -11.41 18.83 -9.28
N ALA A 76 -11.70 17.60 -9.69
CA ALA A 76 -10.76 16.49 -9.57
C ALA A 76 -9.49 16.75 -10.40
N GLU A 77 -9.64 17.33 -11.58
CA GLU A 77 -8.52 17.73 -12.43
C GLU A 77 -7.72 18.88 -11.80
N GLN A 78 -8.37 19.89 -11.22
CA GLN A 78 -7.70 20.99 -10.52
C GLN A 78 -6.94 20.51 -9.29
N VAL A 79 -7.51 19.57 -8.52
CA VAL A 79 -6.82 18.92 -7.39
C VAL A 79 -5.63 18.11 -7.90
N CYS A 80 -5.80 17.31 -8.96
CA CYS A 80 -4.70 16.55 -9.55
C CYS A 80 -3.58 17.48 -10.06
N ALA A 81 -3.93 18.57 -10.75
CA ALA A 81 -2.97 19.55 -11.25
C ALA A 81 -2.17 20.17 -10.10
N LEU A 82 -2.84 20.59 -9.02
CA LEU A 82 -2.18 21.07 -7.81
C LEU A 82 -1.24 20.03 -7.19
N LEU A 83 -1.70 18.80 -6.99
CA LEU A 83 -0.89 17.76 -6.34
C LEU A 83 0.37 17.40 -7.14
N ARG A 84 0.30 17.50 -8.48
CA ARG A 84 1.45 17.30 -9.37
C ARG A 84 2.51 18.40 -9.24
N THR A 85 2.15 19.61 -8.82
CA THR A 85 3.12 20.70 -8.60
C THR A 85 3.81 20.61 -7.24
N LEU A 86 3.32 19.78 -6.30
CA LEU A 86 3.92 19.67 -4.98
C LEU A 86 5.30 19.01 -5.04
N PRO A 87 6.30 19.47 -4.26
CA PRO A 87 7.60 18.84 -4.20
C PRO A 87 7.51 17.43 -3.59
N ALA A 88 8.47 16.57 -3.93
CA ALA A 88 8.66 15.30 -3.24
C ALA A 88 9.11 15.55 -1.79
N LEU A 89 8.50 14.83 -0.85
CA LEU A 89 8.88 14.85 0.55
C LEU A 89 9.81 13.67 0.88
N LYS A 90 10.71 13.87 1.86
CA LYS A 90 11.68 12.87 2.35
C LYS A 90 12.69 12.37 1.31
N GLY A 91 13.00 13.18 0.31
CA GLY A 91 13.97 12.86 -0.74
C GLY A 91 13.38 12.07 -1.91
N ASP A 92 14.25 11.44 -2.68
CA ASP A 92 13.88 10.75 -3.91
C ASP A 92 13.16 9.43 -3.67
N LEU A 93 12.26 9.09 -4.58
CA LEU A 93 11.58 7.81 -4.59
C LEU A 93 12.60 6.69 -4.80
N ARG A 94 12.53 5.64 -3.98
CA ARG A 94 13.40 4.45 -4.10
C ARG A 94 12.54 3.20 -4.21
N VAL A 95 12.99 2.27 -5.05
CA VAL A 95 12.40 0.94 -5.24
C VAL A 95 13.49 -0.11 -5.04
N LEU A 96 13.28 -1.03 -4.11
CA LEU A 96 14.15 -2.19 -3.94
C LEU A 96 13.81 -3.24 -4.99
N ARG A 97 14.82 -3.84 -5.60
CA ARG A 97 14.67 -4.89 -6.62
C ARG A 97 15.57 -6.08 -6.30
N SER A 98 15.04 -7.27 -6.53
CA SER A 98 15.76 -8.53 -6.43
C SER A 98 16.29 -8.95 -7.79
N ALA A 99 17.53 -9.45 -7.83
CA ALA A 99 18.12 -10.07 -9.02
C ALA A 99 17.52 -11.45 -9.38
N LEU A 100 16.68 -12.04 -8.52
CA LEU A 100 16.01 -13.32 -8.81
C LEU A 100 14.82 -13.20 -9.77
N ILE A 101 14.19 -12.03 -9.86
CA ILE A 101 13.07 -11.82 -10.78
C ILE A 101 13.66 -11.42 -12.13
N PRO A 102 13.49 -12.22 -13.19
CA PRO A 102 14.10 -11.94 -14.50
C PRO A 102 13.52 -10.68 -15.17
N ASP A 103 14.28 -10.12 -16.10
CA ASP A 103 13.93 -8.86 -16.78
C ASP A 103 12.70 -8.91 -17.69
N CYS A 104 12.16 -10.10 -17.98
CA CYS A 104 10.85 -10.24 -18.62
C CYS A 104 9.69 -9.80 -17.71
N PHE A 105 9.98 -9.55 -16.43
CA PHE A 105 9.06 -8.94 -15.48
C PHE A 105 9.59 -7.59 -15.01
N GLY A 106 8.67 -6.71 -14.64
CA GLY A 106 8.99 -5.54 -13.86
C GLY A 106 8.53 -5.74 -12.43
N HIS A 107 9.32 -5.30 -11.46
CA HIS A 107 8.99 -5.45 -10.05
C HIS A 107 9.62 -4.40 -9.16
N GLY A 108 9.19 -4.43 -7.91
CA GLY A 108 9.97 -3.93 -6.80
C GLY A 108 9.15 -3.72 -5.53
N PHE A 109 9.83 -3.19 -4.52
CA PHE A 109 9.23 -2.78 -3.26
C PHE A 109 9.50 -1.30 -3.02
N SER A 110 8.46 -0.49 -2.90
CA SER A 110 8.60 0.95 -2.66
C SER A 110 9.11 1.24 -1.25
N THR A 111 9.92 2.27 -1.08
CA THR A 111 10.17 2.91 0.23
C THR A 111 9.14 4.01 0.49
N ARG A 112 9.27 4.72 1.62
CA ARG A 112 8.35 5.79 2.05
C ARG A 112 8.67 7.18 1.49
N ALA A 113 9.78 7.36 0.77
CA ALA A 113 10.25 8.65 0.25
C ALA A 113 9.66 8.96 -1.14
N GLY A 114 9.64 10.23 -1.55
CA GLY A 114 9.28 10.65 -2.91
C GLY A 114 7.81 11.02 -3.13
N GLY A 115 6.96 10.91 -2.11
CA GLY A 115 5.53 11.23 -2.20
C GLY A 115 5.15 12.63 -1.74
N VAL A 116 3.84 12.89 -1.63
CA VAL A 116 3.24 14.19 -1.26
C VAL A 116 2.36 14.13 -0.01
N SER A 117 2.22 12.97 0.63
CA SER A 117 1.51 12.88 1.91
C SER A 117 2.30 13.64 2.97
N TYR A 118 1.66 14.62 3.62
CA TYR A 118 2.33 15.51 4.57
C TYR A 118 2.09 15.13 6.04
N LEU A 119 1.10 14.27 6.32
CA LEU A 119 0.78 13.85 7.69
C LEU A 119 1.96 13.05 8.28
N PRO A 120 2.40 13.29 9.52
CA PRO A 120 3.65 12.73 10.06
C PRO A 120 3.81 11.20 9.90
N THR A 121 2.75 10.46 10.21
CA THR A 121 2.66 9.00 10.14
C THR A 121 2.54 8.46 8.72
N LEU A 122 2.07 9.28 7.78
CA LEU A 122 1.75 8.91 6.39
C LEU A 122 2.77 9.50 5.40
N SER A 123 3.65 10.37 5.87
CA SER A 123 4.64 11.03 5.02
C SER A 123 5.79 10.07 4.64
N ALA A 124 6.17 9.96 3.36
CA ALA A 124 5.78 10.81 2.21
C ALA A 124 4.96 10.08 1.15
N LEU A 125 5.37 8.86 0.76
CA LEU A 125 4.79 8.06 -0.32
C LEU A 125 3.80 7.03 0.24
N ASN A 126 2.72 7.47 0.88
CA ASN A 126 1.66 6.57 1.27
C ASN A 126 0.85 6.10 0.05
N LEU A 127 0.76 4.78 -0.14
CA LEU A 127 0.14 4.16 -1.33
C LEU A 127 -1.22 3.54 -1.05
N PHE A 128 -1.75 3.70 0.17
CA PHE A 128 -3.06 3.20 0.57
C PHE A 128 -3.91 4.29 1.23
N SER A 129 -5.18 4.36 0.82
CA SER A 129 -6.17 5.27 1.42
C SER A 129 -7.28 4.44 2.05
N SER A 130 -7.81 4.93 3.17
CA SER A 130 -8.97 4.37 3.85
C SER A 130 -9.86 5.52 4.33
N GLN A 131 -11.17 5.30 4.33
CA GLN A 131 -12.14 6.27 4.84
C GLN A 131 -11.90 6.65 6.31
N ARG A 132 -11.21 5.79 7.07
CA ARG A 132 -10.90 5.98 8.49
C ARG A 132 -9.59 6.73 8.74
N ARG A 133 -8.79 7.03 7.71
CA ARG A 133 -7.51 7.75 7.82
C ARG A 133 -7.62 9.15 7.23
N ARG A 134 -6.71 10.05 7.59
CA ARG A 134 -6.75 11.46 7.18
C ARG A 134 -6.15 11.73 5.79
N ASP A 135 -5.40 10.80 5.21
CA ASP A 135 -4.79 10.99 3.89
C ASP A 135 -5.84 10.86 2.78
N PRO A 136 -6.05 11.91 1.98
CA PRO A 136 -7.10 11.89 0.98
C PRO A 136 -6.77 10.96 -0.19
N ARG A 137 -7.83 10.48 -0.83
CA ARG A 137 -7.73 9.60 -1.99
C ARG A 137 -6.91 10.25 -3.11
N ALA A 138 -7.08 11.55 -3.37
CA ALA A 138 -6.35 12.27 -4.40
C ALA A 138 -4.82 12.30 -4.14
N VAL A 139 -4.39 12.51 -2.89
CA VAL A 139 -2.97 12.46 -2.50
C VAL A 139 -2.37 11.07 -2.71
N VAL A 140 -3.09 10.03 -2.28
CA VAL A 140 -2.65 8.64 -2.48
C VAL A 140 -2.59 8.27 -3.96
N GLN A 141 -3.54 8.76 -4.78
CA GLN A 141 -3.50 8.57 -6.23
C GLN A 141 -2.28 9.26 -6.87
N GLU A 142 -1.93 10.46 -6.43
CA GLU A 142 -0.71 11.13 -6.89
C GLU A 142 0.54 10.34 -6.49
N ASN A 143 0.62 9.82 -5.26
CA ASN A 143 1.73 8.95 -4.84
C ASN A 143 1.83 7.68 -5.72
N ARG A 144 0.70 7.04 -6.04
CA ARG A 144 0.66 5.89 -6.96
C ARG A 144 1.12 6.26 -8.36
N ARG A 145 0.76 7.45 -8.87
CA ARG A 145 1.23 7.96 -10.15
C ARG A 145 2.75 8.15 -10.14
N ARG A 146 3.30 8.75 -9.09
CA ARG A 146 4.76 8.94 -8.93
C ARG A 146 5.50 7.61 -8.91
N LEU A 147 5.02 6.65 -8.13
CA LEU A 147 5.58 5.30 -8.11
C LEU A 147 5.55 4.66 -9.50
N ALA A 148 4.40 4.71 -10.18
CA ALA A 148 4.23 4.11 -11.50
C ALA A 148 5.22 4.68 -12.53
N LEU A 149 5.34 6.02 -12.59
CA LEU A 149 6.29 6.69 -13.48
C LEU A 149 7.75 6.35 -13.14
N HIS A 150 8.11 6.32 -11.86
CA HIS A 150 9.46 5.94 -11.43
C HIS A 150 9.77 4.47 -11.74
N ALA A 151 8.81 3.59 -11.55
CA ALA A 151 8.98 2.15 -11.74
C ALA A 151 8.90 1.72 -13.22
N GLY A 152 8.31 2.54 -14.09
CA GLY A 152 8.18 2.27 -15.51
C GLY A 152 6.92 1.52 -15.91
N PHE A 153 5.81 1.69 -15.17
CA PHE A 153 4.51 1.13 -15.52
C PHE A 153 3.42 2.22 -15.56
N HIS A 154 2.33 1.97 -16.28
CA HIS A 154 1.22 2.92 -16.34
C HIS A 154 0.41 2.87 -15.02
N PRO A 155 -0.04 4.00 -14.43
CA PRO A 155 -0.68 3.98 -13.10
C PRO A 155 -2.03 3.23 -13.00
N ARG A 156 -2.84 3.23 -14.06
CA ARG A 156 -4.21 2.66 -14.07
C ARG A 156 -4.30 1.12 -13.97
N PRO A 157 -3.37 0.32 -14.55
CA PRO A 157 -3.41 -1.14 -14.41
C PRO A 157 -3.01 -1.70 -13.03
N LEU A 158 -2.70 -0.86 -12.03
CA LEU A 158 -2.37 -1.38 -10.69
C LEU A 158 -3.60 -1.98 -10.00
N ARG A 159 -3.48 -3.24 -9.60
CA ARG A 159 -4.45 -4.00 -8.79
C ARG A 159 -3.82 -4.31 -7.45
N LEU A 160 -4.51 -3.95 -6.38
CA LEU A 160 -4.06 -4.19 -5.01
C LEU A 160 -4.82 -5.38 -4.43
N VAL A 161 -4.15 -6.26 -3.69
CA VAL A 161 -4.84 -7.29 -2.88
C VAL A 161 -5.73 -6.65 -1.80
N LYS A 162 -6.84 -7.30 -1.44
CA LYS A 162 -7.82 -6.75 -0.47
C LYS A 162 -7.36 -6.80 0.97
N VAL A 163 -6.54 -7.80 1.33
CA VAL A 163 -5.96 -8.00 2.67
C VAL A 163 -7.02 -8.33 3.72
N ASP A 164 -7.36 -9.61 3.83
CA ASP A 164 -8.22 -10.15 4.89
C ASP A 164 -7.42 -10.89 5.98
N HIS A 165 -6.09 -10.87 5.87
CA HIS A 165 -5.13 -11.60 6.71
C HIS A 165 -5.39 -13.11 6.72
N GLY A 166 -5.93 -13.64 5.63
CA GLY A 166 -6.24 -15.04 5.38
C GLY A 166 -5.24 -15.72 4.45
N ARG A 167 -5.74 -16.74 3.72
CA ARG A 167 -4.95 -17.55 2.76
C ARG A 167 -5.58 -17.67 1.36
N ASP A 168 -6.64 -16.91 1.10
CA ASP A 168 -7.39 -17.01 -0.15
C ASP A 168 -6.64 -16.31 -1.28
N VAL A 169 -6.62 -16.96 -2.45
CA VAL A 169 -5.88 -16.53 -3.64
C VAL A 169 -6.87 -16.28 -4.77
N TRP A 170 -6.84 -15.09 -5.37
CA TRP A 170 -7.67 -14.77 -6.52
C TRP A 170 -6.92 -14.97 -7.84
N VAL A 171 -7.49 -15.78 -8.73
CA VAL A 171 -7.02 -15.94 -10.10
C VAL A 171 -7.63 -14.85 -10.98
N LEU A 172 -6.79 -13.93 -11.47
CA LEU A 172 -7.25 -12.78 -12.23
C LEU A 172 -7.91 -13.20 -13.55
N GLY A 173 -9.15 -12.76 -13.76
CA GLY A 173 -9.98 -13.19 -14.90
C GLY A 173 -11.16 -14.07 -14.51
N THR A 174 -11.16 -14.58 -13.27
CA THR A 174 -12.35 -15.17 -12.64
C THR A 174 -13.16 -14.10 -11.90
N ALA A 175 -14.37 -14.45 -11.43
CA ALA A 175 -15.17 -13.57 -10.59
C ALA A 175 -14.39 -13.15 -9.34
N GLU A 176 -14.28 -11.85 -9.09
CA GLU A 176 -13.50 -11.33 -7.97
C GLU A 176 -14.14 -11.69 -6.62
N PRO A 177 -13.44 -12.44 -5.75
CA PRO A 177 -13.99 -12.82 -4.46
C PRO A 177 -14.07 -11.61 -3.51
N HIS A 178 -14.94 -11.73 -2.51
CA HIS A 178 -15.07 -10.71 -1.47
C HIS A 178 -13.81 -10.56 -0.62
N ARG A 179 -13.06 -11.66 -0.42
CA ARG A 179 -11.88 -11.73 0.44
C ARG A 179 -10.74 -12.45 -0.26
N TYR A 180 -9.54 -11.90 -0.16
CA TYR A 180 -8.31 -12.52 -0.66
C TYR A 180 -7.07 -11.74 -0.22
N ASP A 181 -5.97 -12.47 -0.08
CA ASP A 181 -4.67 -11.95 0.33
C ASP A 181 -3.59 -12.14 -0.74
N ALA A 182 -3.90 -12.87 -1.81
CA ALA A 182 -3.02 -13.02 -2.97
C ALA A 182 -3.77 -12.93 -4.30
N MET A 183 -3.03 -12.59 -5.35
CA MET A 183 -3.50 -12.60 -6.74
C MET A 183 -2.50 -13.31 -7.63
N VAL A 184 -2.98 -14.02 -8.64
CA VAL A 184 -2.18 -14.73 -9.65
C VAL A 184 -2.70 -14.42 -11.05
N THR A 185 -1.81 -14.23 -12.04
CA THR A 185 -2.19 -14.08 -13.45
C THR A 185 -1.03 -14.38 -14.40
N ASP A 186 -1.37 -14.74 -15.64
CA ASP A 186 -0.49 -14.81 -16.82
C ASP A 186 -0.72 -13.63 -17.79
N ARG A 187 -1.58 -12.68 -17.44
CA ARG A 187 -1.97 -11.57 -18.33
C ARG A 187 -0.96 -10.43 -18.25
N ALA A 188 -0.47 -9.99 -19.40
CA ALA A 188 0.25 -8.73 -19.54
C ALA A 188 -0.69 -7.52 -19.39
N GLY A 189 -0.11 -6.32 -19.23
CA GLY A 189 -0.88 -5.07 -19.11
C GLY A 189 -1.56 -4.85 -17.76
N VAL A 190 -1.32 -5.70 -16.75
CA VAL A 190 -1.76 -5.52 -15.36
C VAL A 190 -0.57 -5.49 -14.41
N VAL A 191 -0.63 -4.65 -13.37
CA VAL A 191 0.37 -4.64 -12.29
C VAL A 191 -0.28 -5.17 -11.03
N LEU A 192 0.19 -6.30 -10.53
CA LEU A 192 -0.24 -6.84 -9.24
C LEU A 192 0.53 -6.16 -8.11
N ALA A 193 -0.14 -5.84 -7.01
CA ALA A 193 0.49 -5.25 -5.83
C ALA A 193 -0.04 -5.82 -4.52
N ALA A 194 0.88 -6.00 -3.56
CA ALA A 194 0.59 -6.37 -2.18
C ALA A 194 1.07 -5.25 -1.23
N PRO A 195 0.22 -4.76 -0.30
CA PRO A 195 0.61 -3.73 0.64
C PRO A 195 1.45 -4.31 1.79
N GLY A 196 2.38 -3.50 2.28
CA GLY A 196 3.25 -3.79 3.40
C GLY A 196 3.42 -2.59 4.33
N ALA A 197 3.44 -2.87 5.62
CA ALA A 197 3.88 -2.00 6.71
C ALA A 197 4.02 -2.91 7.93
N ASP A 198 5.07 -3.74 7.91
CA ASP A 198 5.38 -4.89 8.76
C ASP A 198 4.93 -6.26 8.23
N CYS A 199 3.70 -6.40 7.75
CA CYS A 199 3.33 -7.63 7.03
C CYS A 199 4.15 -7.74 5.74
N MET A 200 4.48 -8.97 5.32
CA MET A 200 5.35 -9.24 4.18
C MET A 200 4.57 -9.09 2.86
N PRO A 201 4.97 -8.17 1.96
CA PRO A 201 4.62 -8.29 0.56
C PRO A 201 5.54 -9.34 -0.08
N ILE A 202 4.96 -10.30 -0.78
CA ILE A 202 5.68 -11.40 -1.42
C ILE A 202 5.40 -11.35 -2.91
N LEU A 203 6.45 -11.40 -3.71
CA LEU A 203 6.37 -11.46 -5.17
C LEU A 203 6.76 -12.87 -5.60
N LEU A 204 5.95 -13.49 -6.46
CA LEU A 204 6.23 -14.81 -7.00
C LEU A 204 6.13 -14.76 -8.52
N ALA A 205 7.01 -15.46 -9.22
CA ALA A 205 6.95 -15.58 -10.67
C ALA A 205 7.42 -16.96 -11.14
N ASP A 206 6.79 -17.49 -12.18
CA ASP A 206 7.35 -18.57 -12.98
C ASP A 206 7.80 -17.97 -14.33
N PRO A 207 9.11 -17.82 -14.58
CA PRO A 207 9.61 -17.26 -15.83
C PRO A 207 9.41 -18.17 -17.05
N ARG A 208 9.20 -19.49 -16.85
CA ARG A 208 8.94 -20.44 -17.93
C ARG A 208 7.51 -20.32 -18.42
N SER A 209 6.55 -20.33 -17.48
CA SER A 209 5.11 -20.22 -17.80
C SER A 209 4.64 -18.77 -17.95
N LYS A 210 5.49 -17.79 -17.65
CA LYS A 210 5.18 -16.34 -17.63
C LYS A 210 4.00 -16.02 -16.72
N VAL A 211 3.96 -16.64 -15.55
CA VAL A 211 2.92 -16.42 -14.53
C VAL A 211 3.50 -15.59 -13.41
N ILE A 212 2.75 -14.60 -12.95
CA ILE A 212 3.11 -13.74 -11.83
C ILE A 212 2.07 -13.84 -10.72
N ALA A 213 2.52 -13.65 -9.49
CA ALA A 213 1.66 -13.54 -8.34
C ALA A 213 2.22 -12.57 -7.31
N VAL A 214 1.32 -12.02 -6.50
CA VAL A 214 1.66 -11.27 -5.29
C VAL A 214 0.85 -11.78 -4.13
N ALA A 215 1.43 -11.80 -2.94
CA ALA A 215 0.74 -12.15 -1.71
C ALA A 215 1.05 -11.16 -0.60
N HIS A 216 0.05 -10.85 0.22
CA HIS A 216 0.21 -10.19 1.49
C HIS A 216 0.24 -11.27 2.59
N ALA A 217 1.32 -11.31 3.37
CA ALA A 217 1.47 -12.27 4.45
C ALA A 217 1.75 -11.56 5.78
N GLY A 218 0.69 -11.37 6.57
CA GLY A 218 0.80 -11.13 8.00
C GLY A 218 1.04 -12.43 8.78
N TRP A 219 1.08 -12.34 10.11
CA TRP A 219 1.28 -13.51 10.98
C TRP A 219 0.18 -14.58 10.80
N LYS A 220 -1.10 -14.16 10.69
CA LYS A 220 -2.23 -15.09 10.45
C LYS A 220 -2.11 -15.80 9.12
N GLY A 221 -1.93 -15.04 8.04
CA GLY A 221 -1.76 -15.61 6.69
C GLY A 221 -0.56 -16.54 6.59
N THR A 222 0.52 -16.24 7.32
CA THR A 222 1.70 -17.12 7.42
C THR A 222 1.35 -18.46 8.07
N LEU A 223 0.68 -18.46 9.22
CA LEU A 223 0.22 -19.70 9.88
C LEU A 223 -0.74 -20.50 9.00
N LEU A 224 -1.57 -19.81 8.20
CA LEU A 224 -2.48 -20.42 7.25
C LEU A 224 -1.81 -20.88 5.95
N GLY A 225 -0.53 -20.54 5.73
CA GLY A 225 0.26 -20.96 4.58
C GLY A 225 -0.01 -20.19 3.29
N ILE A 226 -0.32 -18.88 3.35
CA ILE A 226 -0.63 -18.07 2.16
C ILE A 226 0.44 -18.14 1.05
N ALA A 227 1.73 -18.16 1.40
CA ALA A 227 2.80 -18.22 0.41
C ALA A 227 2.71 -19.52 -0.42
N MET A 228 2.59 -20.67 0.25
CA MET A 228 2.42 -21.96 -0.42
C MET A 228 1.04 -22.12 -1.08
N ALA A 229 -0.01 -21.53 -0.53
CA ALA A 229 -1.32 -21.49 -1.20
C ALA A 229 -1.21 -20.76 -2.55
N THR A 230 -0.47 -19.66 -2.60
CA THR A 230 -0.22 -18.90 -3.83
C THR A 230 0.57 -19.71 -4.85
N VAL A 231 1.65 -20.37 -4.41
CA VAL A 231 2.43 -21.30 -5.27
C VAL A 231 1.55 -22.43 -5.78
N ALA A 232 0.73 -23.04 -4.92
CA ALA A 232 -0.16 -24.12 -5.31
C ALA A 232 -1.15 -23.66 -6.39
N THR A 233 -1.74 -22.46 -6.26
CA THR A 233 -2.60 -21.87 -7.29
C THR A 233 -1.86 -21.64 -8.61
N MET A 234 -0.60 -21.17 -8.58
CA MET A 234 0.21 -21.05 -9.80
C MET A 234 0.40 -22.41 -10.50
N VAL A 235 0.61 -23.48 -9.73
CA VAL A 235 0.77 -24.85 -10.25
C VAL A 235 -0.56 -25.39 -10.79
N THR A 236 -1.64 -25.31 -10.03
CA THR A 236 -2.92 -25.95 -10.40
C THR A 236 -3.65 -25.22 -11.51
N GLU A 237 -3.63 -23.89 -11.53
CA GLU A 237 -4.41 -23.08 -12.47
C GLU A 237 -3.65 -22.74 -13.75
N PHE A 238 -2.31 -22.69 -13.68
CA PHE A 238 -1.47 -22.26 -14.82
C PHE A 238 -0.40 -23.29 -15.21
N GLY A 239 -0.35 -24.45 -14.55
CA GLY A 239 0.62 -25.49 -14.88
C GLY A 239 2.07 -25.11 -14.61
N CYS A 240 2.32 -24.16 -13.70
CA CYS A 240 3.68 -23.84 -13.27
C CYS A 240 4.34 -25.07 -12.64
N HIS A 241 5.66 -25.19 -12.75
CA HIS A 241 6.41 -26.16 -11.95
C HIS A 241 6.92 -25.47 -10.70
N VAL A 242 6.68 -26.06 -9.53
CA VAL A 242 7.10 -25.48 -8.24
C VAL A 242 8.60 -25.14 -8.19
N THR A 243 9.43 -25.95 -8.86
CA THR A 243 10.88 -25.75 -8.96
C THR A 243 11.28 -24.60 -9.89
N ASN A 244 10.39 -24.08 -10.72
CA ASN A 244 10.61 -22.88 -11.54
C ASN A 244 10.21 -21.59 -10.80
N VAL A 245 9.38 -21.69 -9.76
CA VAL A 245 8.83 -20.51 -9.09
C VAL A 245 9.93 -19.81 -8.32
N VAL A 246 10.18 -18.54 -8.66
CA VAL A 246 11.01 -17.63 -7.88
C VAL A 246 10.13 -16.88 -6.89
N VAL A 247 10.62 -16.73 -5.65
CA VAL A 247 9.91 -16.05 -4.58
C VAL A 247 10.82 -14.99 -3.96
N VAL A 248 10.30 -13.77 -3.85
CA VAL A 248 11.00 -12.64 -3.26
C VAL A 248 10.15 -12.06 -2.16
N VAL A 249 10.69 -12.04 -0.94
CA VAL A 249 10.04 -11.45 0.23
C VAL A 249 10.51 -10.00 0.36
N GLY A 250 9.57 -9.07 0.50
CA GLY A 250 9.89 -7.65 0.60
C GLY A 250 10.09 -7.14 2.02
N PRO A 251 10.25 -5.82 2.18
CA PRO A 251 10.37 -5.16 3.48
C PRO A 251 9.19 -5.51 4.39
N SER A 252 9.50 -5.99 5.58
CA SER A 252 8.54 -6.47 6.59
C SER A 252 9.11 -6.27 7.98
N VAL A 253 8.40 -6.61 9.04
CA VAL A 253 8.98 -6.59 10.40
C VAL A 253 9.89 -7.80 10.58
N GLY A 254 11.06 -7.59 11.17
CA GLY A 254 11.99 -8.66 11.52
C GLY A 254 11.75 -9.23 12.90
N VAL A 255 12.37 -10.38 13.18
CA VAL A 255 12.36 -11.02 14.51
C VAL A 255 12.87 -10.06 15.61
N CYS A 256 13.73 -9.11 15.27
CA CYS A 256 14.23 -8.08 16.19
C CYS A 256 13.14 -7.14 16.76
N CYS A 257 11.97 -7.06 16.13
CA CYS A 257 10.90 -6.13 16.54
C CYS A 257 9.53 -6.80 16.69
N PHE A 258 9.28 -7.91 16.01
CA PHE A 258 7.96 -8.53 16.01
C PHE A 258 7.78 -9.44 17.22
N LYS A 259 6.79 -9.11 18.06
CA LYS A 259 6.40 -9.89 19.24
C LYS A 259 4.94 -10.27 19.17
N LEU A 260 4.61 -11.42 19.73
CA LEU A 260 3.23 -11.88 19.94
C LEU A 260 3.03 -12.31 21.40
N ALA A 261 1.77 -12.43 21.82
CA ALA A 261 1.46 -13.13 23.05
C ALA A 261 1.94 -14.59 22.94
N ARG A 262 2.46 -15.15 24.04
CA ARG A 262 3.12 -16.47 24.05
C ARG A 262 2.29 -17.59 23.41
N ASP A 263 0.99 -17.65 23.72
CA ASP A 263 0.06 -18.63 23.16
C ASP A 263 0.09 -18.67 21.63
N ARG A 264 0.02 -17.49 21.00
CA ARG A 264 0.07 -17.32 19.55
C ARG A 264 1.48 -17.47 18.98
N ALA A 265 2.51 -17.09 19.72
CA ALA A 265 3.89 -17.28 19.28
C ALA A 265 4.21 -18.78 19.12
N LEU A 266 3.77 -19.62 20.06
CA LEU A 266 4.06 -21.07 20.06
C LEU A 266 3.47 -21.83 18.86
N ASP A 267 2.46 -21.28 18.18
CA ASP A 267 1.98 -21.85 16.91
C ASP A 267 3.08 -21.84 15.83
N PHE A 268 3.98 -20.85 15.86
CA PHE A 268 5.13 -20.78 14.94
C PHE A 268 6.22 -21.80 15.29
N SER A 269 6.39 -22.16 16.56
CA SER A 269 7.34 -23.22 16.96
C SER A 269 6.97 -24.57 16.35
N ARG A 270 5.68 -24.81 16.05
CA ARG A 270 5.21 -26.01 15.34
C ARG A 270 5.62 -26.01 13.86
N ILE A 271 5.83 -24.83 13.27
CA ILE A 271 6.39 -24.70 11.92
C ILE A 271 7.88 -25.03 11.98
N HIS A 272 8.63 -24.31 12.82
CA HIS A 272 10.05 -24.55 13.08
C HIS A 272 10.46 -23.93 14.43
N PRO A 273 11.30 -24.59 15.25
CA PRO A 273 11.70 -24.07 16.55
C PRO A 273 12.33 -22.67 16.48
N ASP A 274 13.21 -22.43 15.50
CA ASP A 274 13.87 -21.12 15.32
C ASP A 274 12.93 -19.97 14.92
N CYS A 275 11.64 -20.26 14.64
CA CYS A 275 10.65 -19.19 14.45
C CYS A 275 10.36 -18.43 15.76
N VAL A 276 10.67 -19.01 16.92
CA VAL A 276 10.46 -18.40 18.23
C VAL A 276 11.74 -18.58 19.05
N PRO A 277 12.69 -17.63 19.01
CA PRO A 277 13.99 -17.79 19.67
C PRO A 277 13.91 -17.74 21.21
N ASP A 278 12.86 -17.13 21.76
CA ASP A 278 12.65 -16.93 23.20
C ASP A 278 11.26 -17.45 23.66
N PRO A 279 10.94 -18.74 23.45
CA PRO A 279 9.59 -19.29 23.65
C PRO A 279 9.12 -19.23 25.11
N GLU A 280 10.04 -19.04 26.06
CA GLU A 280 9.75 -18.89 27.48
C GLU A 280 9.24 -17.49 27.87
N SER A 281 9.41 -16.49 27.01
CA SER A 281 8.90 -15.14 27.23
C SER A 281 7.37 -15.09 27.25
N SER A 282 6.78 -14.19 28.03
CA SER A 282 5.34 -13.90 27.96
C SER A 282 4.97 -13.19 26.66
N THR A 283 5.93 -12.52 26.03
CA THR A 283 5.81 -11.86 24.73
C THR A 283 7.00 -12.22 23.82
N PRO A 284 7.08 -13.48 23.34
CA PRO A 284 8.19 -13.93 22.52
C PRO A 284 8.33 -13.13 21.23
N HIS A 285 9.57 -13.01 20.77
CA HIS A 285 9.84 -12.59 19.40
C HIS A 285 9.44 -13.69 18.43
N VAL A 286 8.97 -13.31 17.25
CA VAL A 286 8.52 -14.26 16.23
C VAL A 286 9.17 -13.93 14.89
N ASN A 287 9.89 -14.89 14.33
CA ASN A 287 10.47 -14.82 13.00
C ASN A 287 9.44 -15.30 11.96
N ILE A 288 8.47 -14.43 11.64
CA ILE A 288 7.45 -14.73 10.62
C ILE A 288 8.06 -14.89 9.22
N ARG A 289 9.22 -14.29 8.97
CA ARG A 289 9.94 -14.40 7.69
C ARG A 289 10.42 -15.81 7.49
N LEU A 290 11.18 -16.36 8.45
CA LEU A 290 11.68 -17.73 8.41
C LEU A 290 10.56 -18.75 8.16
N ALA A 291 9.45 -18.62 8.89
CA ALA A 291 8.29 -19.49 8.72
C ALA A 291 7.77 -19.46 7.27
N ASN A 292 7.54 -18.27 6.73
CA ASN A 292 6.86 -18.09 5.46
C ASN A 292 7.76 -18.21 4.23
N SER A 293 9.03 -17.81 4.32
CA SER A 293 9.96 -17.72 3.19
C SER A 293 10.79 -18.98 3.01
N ARG A 294 11.24 -19.62 4.09
CA ARG A 294 12.11 -20.80 4.02
C ARG A 294 11.34 -22.05 4.33
N VAL A 295 10.83 -22.14 5.56
CA VAL A 295 10.34 -23.41 6.07
C VAL A 295 9.14 -23.91 5.26
N LEU A 296 8.12 -23.07 5.06
CA LEU A 296 6.93 -23.47 4.33
C LEU A 296 7.17 -23.64 2.83
N LEU A 297 7.93 -22.74 2.20
CA LEU A 297 8.20 -22.78 0.75
C LEU A 297 9.11 -23.95 0.36
N GLU A 298 10.21 -24.17 1.08
CA GLU A 298 11.14 -25.26 0.78
C GLU A 298 10.51 -26.63 1.06
N ARG A 299 9.75 -26.79 2.16
CA ARG A 299 8.94 -28.01 2.39
C ARG A 299 7.90 -28.23 1.30
N GLY A 300 7.42 -27.16 0.68
CA GLY A 300 6.49 -27.19 -0.45
C GLY A 300 7.14 -27.47 -1.81
N GLY A 301 8.47 -27.55 -1.88
CA GLY A 301 9.22 -27.89 -3.09
C GLY A 301 9.77 -26.69 -3.87
N VAL A 302 9.64 -25.46 -3.37
CA VAL A 302 10.34 -24.30 -3.96
C VAL A 302 11.83 -24.46 -3.65
N LEU A 303 12.68 -24.28 -4.67
CA LEU A 303 14.11 -24.47 -4.51
C LEU A 303 14.71 -23.35 -3.62
N PRO A 304 15.63 -23.66 -2.68
CA PRO A 304 16.25 -22.67 -1.81
C PRO A 304 16.91 -21.50 -2.56
N GLU A 305 17.53 -21.77 -3.72
CA GLU A 305 18.15 -20.77 -4.59
C GLU A 305 17.16 -19.83 -5.28
N ASN A 306 15.88 -20.23 -5.35
CA ASN A 306 14.79 -19.44 -5.92
C ASN A 306 14.11 -18.55 -4.89
N ILE A 307 14.56 -18.54 -3.63
CA ILE A 307 14.00 -17.73 -2.55
C ILE A 307 14.98 -16.61 -2.20
N HIS A 308 14.55 -15.35 -2.32
CA HIS A 308 15.27 -14.18 -1.83
C HIS A 308 14.51 -13.52 -0.67
N ASP A 309 15.05 -13.71 0.52
CA ASP A 309 14.58 -13.18 1.80
C ASP A 309 15.75 -12.52 2.57
N ASP A 310 15.63 -12.35 3.89
CA ASP A 310 16.66 -11.72 4.72
C ASP A 310 17.87 -12.61 5.05
N THR A 311 17.86 -13.89 4.69
CA THR A 311 19.01 -14.79 4.91
C THR A 311 20.01 -14.76 3.75
N VAL A 312 19.59 -14.25 2.59
CA VAL A 312 20.43 -14.16 1.38
C VAL A 312 21.28 -12.89 1.45
N THR A 313 22.61 -13.07 1.49
CA THR A 313 23.58 -11.97 1.67
C THR A 313 24.55 -11.78 0.50
N ASP A 314 24.49 -12.66 -0.51
CA ASP A 314 25.32 -12.62 -1.72
C ASP A 314 24.84 -11.58 -2.77
N ARG A 315 23.72 -10.90 -2.50
CA ARG A 315 23.08 -9.91 -3.38
C ARG A 315 22.42 -8.79 -2.55
N PRO A 316 22.04 -7.64 -3.16
CA PRO A 316 21.41 -6.55 -2.43
C PRO A 316 20.12 -6.97 -1.73
N GLY A 317 20.06 -6.79 -0.41
CA GLY A 317 18.92 -7.22 0.39
C GLY A 317 17.64 -6.44 0.08
N VAL A 318 16.53 -7.15 0.00
CA VAL A 318 15.19 -6.59 -0.27
C VAL A 318 14.22 -6.73 0.90
N THR A 319 14.68 -7.28 2.02
CA THR A 319 13.87 -7.64 3.21
C THR A 319 14.29 -6.87 4.48
N PRO A 320 14.57 -5.55 4.44
CA PRO A 320 14.94 -4.80 5.64
C PRO A 320 13.80 -4.82 6.67
N CYS A 321 14.14 -4.71 7.96
CA CYS A 321 13.15 -4.56 9.02
C CYS A 321 12.49 -3.17 8.94
N THR A 322 11.19 -3.14 8.63
CA THR A 322 10.40 -1.91 8.48
C THR A 322 10.29 -1.11 9.77
N CYS A 323 10.26 -1.80 10.92
CA CYS A 323 10.25 -1.18 12.24
C CYS A 323 11.58 -0.46 12.55
N CYS A 324 12.72 -1.14 12.32
CA CYS A 324 14.05 -0.57 12.55
C CYS A 324 14.38 0.57 11.57
N GLN A 325 14.02 0.42 10.30
CA GLN A 325 14.42 1.32 9.22
C GLN A 325 13.40 2.45 9.02
N ALA A 326 13.19 3.27 10.06
CA ALA A 326 12.14 4.29 10.09
C ALA A 326 12.25 5.38 9.02
N GLN A 327 13.47 5.65 8.54
CA GLN A 327 13.71 6.61 7.46
C GLN A 327 13.18 6.10 6.12
N ASP A 328 13.23 4.79 5.89
CA ASP A 328 12.90 4.18 4.60
C ASP A 328 11.51 3.55 4.56
N PHE A 329 10.93 3.15 5.69
CA PHE A 329 9.67 2.39 5.69
C PHE A 329 8.63 2.85 6.72
N PHE A 330 7.36 2.67 6.37
CA PHE A 330 6.27 2.71 7.33
C PHE A 330 6.19 1.41 8.12
N SER A 331 5.76 1.49 9.38
CA SER A 331 5.64 0.34 10.28
C SER A 331 4.47 0.55 11.24
N HIS A 332 3.51 -0.37 11.24
CA HIS A 332 2.43 -0.42 12.22
C HIS A 332 2.92 -0.75 13.65
N VAL A 333 3.90 -1.65 13.79
CA VAL A 333 4.54 -2.04 15.05
C VAL A 333 5.18 -0.83 15.72
N ARG A 334 5.81 0.06 14.94
CA ARG A 334 6.39 1.31 15.44
C ARG A 334 5.37 2.43 15.60
N ASP A 335 4.56 2.68 14.57
CA ASP A 335 3.76 3.91 14.44
C ASP A 335 2.30 3.73 14.91
N GLY A 336 1.87 2.51 15.23
CA GLY A 336 0.51 2.20 15.67
C GLY A 336 -0.50 2.17 14.53
N ALA A 337 -1.77 2.45 14.85
CA ALA A 337 -2.90 2.27 13.92
C ALA A 337 -2.95 3.27 12.75
N ASP A 338 -2.29 4.42 12.89
CA ASP A 338 -2.17 5.44 11.86
C ASP A 338 -0.77 5.35 11.25
N PHE A 339 -0.65 4.62 10.14
CA PHE A 339 0.62 4.34 9.47
C PHE A 339 0.45 4.45 7.96
N GLY A 340 1.47 4.95 7.25
CA GLY A 340 1.49 4.91 5.79
C GLY A 340 1.71 3.48 5.27
N THR A 341 1.56 3.24 3.98
CA THR A 341 1.68 1.89 3.42
C THR A 341 2.56 1.90 2.18
N GLN A 342 3.59 1.04 2.19
CA GLN A 342 4.39 0.73 1.00
C GLN A 342 3.78 -0.44 0.22
N LEU A 343 4.19 -0.64 -1.03
CA LEU A 343 3.76 -1.75 -1.87
C LEU A 343 4.95 -2.60 -2.34
N GLY A 344 4.76 -3.91 -2.38
CA GLY A 344 5.44 -4.77 -3.35
C GLY A 344 4.59 -4.88 -4.61
N PHE A 345 5.20 -4.82 -5.78
CA PHE A 345 4.49 -4.88 -7.06
C PHE A 345 5.26 -5.67 -8.11
N LEU A 346 4.52 -6.29 -9.04
CA LEU A 346 5.02 -7.17 -10.09
C LEU A 346 4.12 -7.11 -11.34
N TRP A 347 4.73 -7.10 -12.53
CA TRP A 347 4.02 -7.16 -13.82
C TRP A 347 4.85 -7.88 -14.89
N ILE A 348 4.19 -8.36 -15.93
CA ILE A 348 4.82 -8.91 -17.13
C ILE A 348 5.17 -7.74 -18.06
N ARG A 349 6.44 -7.61 -18.45
CA ARG A 349 6.86 -6.61 -19.45
C ARG A 349 6.48 -7.08 -20.85
N ASP A 350 6.07 -6.13 -21.68
CA ASP A 350 5.77 -6.35 -23.09
C ASP A 350 7.03 -6.62 -23.92
#